data_AF-A0AAV6C3R9-F1
#
_entry.id   AF-A0AAV6C3R9-F1
#
_cell.length_a   1.000
_cell.length_b   1.000
_cell.length_c   1.000
_cell.angle_alpha   90.00
_cell.angle_beta   90.00
_cell.angle_gamma   90.00
#
_symmetry.space_group_name_H-M   'P 1'
#
loop_
_entity.id
_entity.type
_entity.pdbx_description
1 polymer ?
#
loop_
_entity_poly.entity_id
_entity_poly.type
_entity_poly.pdbx_seq_one_letter_code
_entity_poly.pdbx_strand_id
1 'polypeptide(L)'
;MQKKLWTAALIIAVVIALALPLANFATPADEPHPVIRHAIDRIQDVRSDLVNDADRDFHGHRAKAVTHLDEALRELHEALESDHH
;
A
#
# COMPACT_ATOMS: atom_id res chain seq x y z
N MET A 1 -14.29 -23.69 -54.13
CA MET A 1 -15.03 -22.90 -53.12
C MET A 1 -14.38 -23.03 -51.74
N GLN A 2 -13.08 -22.71 -51.60
CA GLN A 2 -12.33 -22.86 -50.31
C GLN A 2 -11.31 -21.73 -50.03
N LYS A 3 -10.88 -20.96 -51.04
CA LYS A 3 -9.83 -19.93 -50.88
C LYS A 3 -10.34 -18.60 -50.27
N LYS A 4 -11.66 -18.33 -50.32
CA LYS A 4 -12.30 -17.11 -49.79
C LYS A 4 -12.51 -17.12 -48.28
N LEU A 5 -12.52 -18.29 -47.65
CA LEU A 5 -12.73 -18.43 -46.20
C LEU A 5 -11.46 -18.10 -45.40
N TRP A 6 -10.28 -18.36 -45.99
CA TRP A 6 -9.00 -18.09 -45.35
C TRP A 6 -8.66 -16.60 -45.29
N THR A 7 -9.05 -15.83 -46.30
CA THR A 7 -8.82 -14.38 -46.32
C THR A 7 -9.70 -13.64 -45.30
N ALA A 8 -10.90 -14.13 -45.03
CA ALA A 8 -11.80 -13.52 -44.03
C ALA A 8 -11.34 -13.79 -42.59
N ALA A 9 -10.81 -14.99 -42.31
CA ALA A 9 -10.26 -15.35 -41.00
C ALA A 9 -9.02 -14.52 -40.64
N LEU A 10 -8.20 -14.16 -41.64
CA LEU A 10 -6.97 -13.39 -41.43
C LEU A 10 -7.25 -11.92 -41.10
N ILE A 11 -8.34 -11.34 -41.63
CA ILE A 11 -8.75 -9.96 -41.32
C ILE A 11 -9.32 -9.85 -39.91
N ILE A 12 -10.07 -10.85 -39.44
CA ILE A 12 -10.65 -10.85 -38.08
C ILE A 12 -9.55 -10.96 -37.01
N ALA A 13 -8.48 -11.73 -37.28
CA ALA A 13 -7.35 -11.83 -36.36
C ALA A 13 -6.57 -10.51 -36.19
N VAL A 14 -6.49 -9.67 -37.24
CA VAL A 14 -5.79 -8.37 -37.19
C VAL A 14 -6.58 -7.33 -36.41
N VAL A 15 -7.92 -7.37 -36.44
CA VAL A 15 -8.76 -6.42 -35.69
C VAL A 15 -8.78 -6.73 -34.19
N ILE A 16 -8.66 -8.00 -33.79
CA ILE A 16 -8.61 -8.41 -32.37
C ILE A 16 -7.27 -8.02 -31.71
N ALA A 17 -6.18 -7.95 -32.48
CA ALA A 17 -4.88 -7.48 -31.97
C ALA A 17 -4.83 -5.98 -31.66
N LEU A 18 -5.79 -5.18 -32.18
CA LEU A 18 -5.80 -3.72 -32.00
C LEU A 18 -6.58 -3.24 -30.76
N ALA A 19 -7.22 -4.14 -30.03
CA ALA A 19 -8.03 -3.83 -28.84
C ALA A 19 -7.37 -4.36 -27.55
N LEU A 20 -6.04 -4.39 -27.50
CA LEU A 20 -5.34 -4.61 -26.22
C LEU A 20 -5.57 -3.38 -25.36
N PRO A 21 -6.32 -3.47 -24.24
CA PRO A 21 -6.28 -2.40 -23.26
C PRO A 21 -4.83 -2.29 -22.82
N LEU A 22 -4.23 -1.12 -23.04
CA LEU A 22 -2.99 -0.74 -22.37
C LEU A 22 -3.34 -0.81 -20.88
N ALA A 23 -2.98 -1.93 -20.26
CA ALA A 23 -3.09 -2.09 -18.83
C ALA A 23 -2.26 -0.96 -18.24
N ASN A 24 -2.96 0.07 -17.76
CA ASN A 24 -2.35 1.20 -17.12
C ASN A 24 -1.89 0.70 -15.77
N PHE A 25 -0.69 0.11 -15.73
CA PHE A 25 0.01 -0.17 -14.49
C PHE A 25 0.30 1.20 -13.89
N ALA A 26 -0.63 1.69 -13.07
CA ALA A 26 -0.34 2.77 -12.16
C ALA A 26 0.85 2.27 -11.33
N THR A 27 2.03 2.77 -11.65
CA THR A 27 3.17 2.65 -10.74
C THR A 27 2.69 3.22 -9.42
N PRO A 28 2.70 2.42 -8.32
CA PRO A 28 2.40 2.99 -7.02
C PRO A 28 3.27 4.22 -6.89
N ALA A 29 2.65 5.38 -6.65
CA ALA A 29 3.41 6.60 -6.40
C ALA A 29 4.37 6.25 -5.27
N ASP A 30 5.68 6.34 -5.55
CA ASP A 30 6.69 6.11 -4.52
C ASP A 30 6.33 7.04 -3.36
N GLU A 31 5.93 6.46 -2.23
CA GLU A 31 5.69 7.24 -1.01
C GLU A 31 6.98 8.03 -0.75
N PRO A 32 6.95 9.37 -0.76
CA PRO A 32 8.18 10.17 -0.71
C PRO A 32 9.01 9.91 0.56
N HIS A 33 8.38 9.36 1.61
CA HIS A 33 8.94 9.17 2.94
C HIS A 33 8.90 7.71 3.41
N PRO A 34 9.66 6.79 2.79
CA PRO A 34 9.64 5.37 3.14
C PRO A 34 10.08 5.09 4.59
N VAL A 35 10.92 5.96 5.15
CA VAL A 35 11.39 5.85 6.55
C VAL A 35 10.27 6.18 7.54
N ILE A 36 9.43 7.18 7.24
CA ILE A 36 8.29 7.54 8.10
C ILE A 36 7.28 6.40 8.11
N ARG A 37 7.00 5.79 6.95
CA ARG A 37 6.15 4.59 6.88
C ARG A 37 6.71 3.45 7.71
N HIS A 38 8.00 3.15 7.55
CA HIS A 38 8.65 2.11 8.34
C HIS A 38 8.59 2.39 9.85
N ALA A 39 8.71 3.65 10.27
CA ALA A 39 8.59 4.03 11.67
C ALA A 39 7.17 3.80 12.20
N ILE A 40 6.14 4.15 11.42
CA ILE A 40 4.73 3.87 11.74
C ILE A 40 4.51 2.38 11.99
N ASP A 41 4.97 1.52 11.08
CA ASP A 41 4.82 0.06 11.21
C ASP A 41 5.49 -0.44 12.50
N ARG A 42 6.72 0.03 12.80
CA ARG A 42 7.43 -0.36 14.02
C ARG A 42 6.76 0.13 15.30
N ILE A 43 6.19 1.34 15.27
CA ILE A 43 5.46 1.86 16.42
C ILE A 43 4.18 1.05 16.66
N GLN A 44 3.47 0.65 15.59
CA GLN A 44 2.31 -0.24 15.69
C GLN A 44 2.66 -1.62 16.25
N ASP A 45 3.78 -2.21 15.80
CA ASP A 45 4.30 -3.48 16.33
C ASP A 45 4.54 -3.39 17.84
N VAL A 46 5.29 -2.37 18.29
CA VAL A 46 5.61 -2.16 19.72
C VAL A 46 4.36 -1.88 20.53
N ARG A 47 3.43 -1.08 19.99
CA ARG A 47 2.16 -0.82 20.65
C ARG A 47 1.35 -2.11 20.82
N SER A 48 1.30 -2.96 19.80
CA SER A 48 0.63 -4.25 19.87
C SER A 48 1.24 -5.13 20.95
N ASP A 49 2.57 -5.27 20.97
CA ASP A 49 3.29 -6.04 21.99
C ASP A 49 2.97 -5.53 23.41
N LEU A 50 2.98 -4.20 23.61
CA LEU A 50 2.64 -3.60 24.89
C LEU A 50 1.17 -3.81 25.30
N VAL A 51 0.23 -3.83 24.36
CA VAL A 51 -1.21 -3.95 24.68
C VAL A 51 -1.65 -5.40 24.81
N ASN A 52 -1.14 -6.28 23.95
CA ASN A 52 -1.62 -7.63 23.78
C ASN A 52 -0.74 -8.68 24.46
N ASP A 53 0.57 -8.46 24.50
CA ASP A 53 1.55 -9.49 24.88
C ASP A 53 2.26 -9.18 26.21
N ALA A 54 2.29 -7.92 26.65
CA ALA A 54 2.95 -7.54 27.90
C ALA A 54 2.16 -7.99 29.15
N ASP A 55 2.71 -9.00 29.83
CA ASP A 55 2.16 -9.59 31.08
C ASP A 55 2.03 -8.60 32.26
N ARG A 56 2.73 -7.47 32.22
CA ARG A 56 2.85 -6.53 33.34
C ARG A 56 2.94 -5.08 32.88
N ASP A 57 2.45 -4.18 33.73
CA ASP A 57 2.38 -2.74 33.44
C ASP A 57 3.72 -1.99 33.61
N PHE A 58 4.78 -2.71 34.01
CA PHE A 58 6.12 -2.17 34.27
C PHE A 58 6.08 -0.91 35.15
N HIS A 59 5.39 -0.93 36.29
CA HIS A 59 5.21 0.23 37.18
C HIS A 59 4.54 1.46 36.52
N GLY A 60 3.58 1.24 35.61
CA GLY A 60 2.91 2.32 34.88
C GLY A 60 3.63 2.74 33.60
N HIS A 61 4.80 2.20 33.30
CA HIS A 61 5.52 2.54 32.09
C HIS A 61 4.86 2.01 30.82
N ARG A 62 4.16 0.86 30.88
CA ARG A 62 3.42 0.33 29.73
C ARG A 62 2.33 1.31 29.28
N ALA A 63 1.45 1.72 30.21
CA ALA A 63 0.37 2.66 29.90
C ALA A 63 0.92 3.99 29.32
N LYS A 64 1.97 4.55 29.93
CA LYS A 64 2.62 5.77 29.44
C LYS A 64 3.23 5.59 28.06
N ALA A 65 3.90 4.46 27.82
CA ALA A 65 4.50 4.16 26.53
C ALA A 65 3.42 4.07 25.45
N VAL A 66 2.31 3.37 25.69
CA VAL A 66 1.18 3.30 24.74
C VAL A 66 0.65 4.70 24.41
N THR A 67 0.47 5.56 25.41
CA THR A 67 0.05 6.96 25.17
C THR A 67 1.03 7.72 24.27
N HIS A 68 2.33 7.63 24.52
CA HIS A 68 3.33 8.30 23.68
C HIS A 68 3.40 7.72 22.26
N LEU A 69 3.22 6.41 22.10
CA LEU A 69 3.18 5.76 20.80
C LEU A 69 1.94 6.18 19.99
N ASP A 70 0.78 6.30 20.64
CA ASP A 70 -0.45 6.80 20.01
C ASP A 70 -0.29 8.24 19.51
N GLU A 71 0.33 9.11 20.33
CA GLU A 71 0.60 10.49 19.94
C GLU A 71 1.60 10.57 18.77
N ALA A 72 2.68 9.78 18.81
CA ALA A 72 3.63 9.70 17.71
C ALA A 72 2.98 9.20 16.40
N LEU A 73 2.12 8.17 16.47
CA LEU A 73 1.40 7.68 15.29
C LEU A 73 0.50 8.74 14.69
N ARG A 74 -0.20 9.52 15.51
CA ARG A 74 -1.05 10.62 15.03
C ARG A 74 -0.22 11.64 14.25
N GLU A 75 0.85 12.15 14.86
CA GLU A 75 1.71 13.17 14.24
C GLU A 75 2.38 12.68 12.95
N LEU A 76 2.83 11.41 12.91
CA LEU A 76 3.47 10.85 11.70
C LEU A 76 2.46 10.65 10.56
N HIS A 77 1.21 10.30 10.85
CA HIS A 77 0.16 10.26 9.82
C HIS A 77 -0.18 11.66 9.32
N GLU A 78 -0.36 12.64 10.23
CA GLU A 78 -0.62 14.04 9.86
C GLU A 78 0.52 14.64 9.01
N ALA A 79 1.78 14.29 9.31
CA ALA A 79 2.94 14.70 8.51
C ALA A 79 2.89 14.15 7.08
N LEU A 80 2.53 12.86 6.92
CA LEU A 80 2.41 12.27 5.59
C LEU A 80 1.23 12.86 4.83
N GLU A 81 0.06 13.00 5.47
CA GLU A 81 -1.10 13.65 4.86
C GLU A 81 -0.80 15.08 4.42
N SER A 82 -0.01 15.83 5.20
CA SER A 82 0.40 17.19 4.86
C SER A 82 1.39 17.27 3.70
N ASP A 83 2.22 16.24 3.49
CA ASP A 83 3.18 16.16 2.37
C ASP A 83 2.48 15.86 1.03
N HIS A 84 1.34 15.17 1.07
CA HIS A 84 0.52 14.86 -0.10
C HIS A 84 -0.35 16.06 -0.60
N HIS A 85 -0.33 17.22 0.09
CA HIS A 85 -1.11 18.43 -0.24
C HIS A 85 -0.23 19.56 -0.81
#